data_AF-A0A7Y1YV58-F1
#
_entry.id   AF-A0A7Y1YV58-F1
#
_cell.length_a   1.000
_cell.length_b   1.000
_cell.length_c   1.000
_cell.angle_alpha   90.00
_cell.angle_beta   90.00
_cell.angle_gamma   90.00
#
_symmetry.space_group_name_H-M   'P 1'
#
loop_
_entity.id
_entity.type
_entity.pdbx_description
1 polymer ?
#
loop_
_entity_poly.entity_id
_entity_poly.type
_entity_poly.pdbx_seq_one_letter_code
_entity_poly.pdbx_strand_id
1 'polypeptide(L)'
;MGLRLAIDVGNTKTKFAIFDGKKLVHNGQMIKFTLDDLLALGKEHGVSYVIISSVKHLNKDIKQLIASDTSYFLLSHTMNLPFKIEYKT
;
A
#
# COMPACT_ATOMS: atom_id res chain seq x y z
N MET A 1 10.09 16.36 -2.57
CA MET A 1 8.73 15.85 -2.32
C MET A 1 8.51 14.69 -3.27
N GLY A 2 8.24 13.48 -2.75
CA GLY A 2 8.06 12.27 -3.57
C GLY A 2 6.59 11.91 -3.76
N LEU A 3 6.30 11.17 -4.82
CA LEU A 3 4.97 10.60 -5.06
C LEU A 3 4.65 9.52 -4.01
N ARG A 4 3.36 9.32 -3.75
CA ARG A 4 2.85 8.38 -2.74
C ARG A 4 1.95 7.35 -3.39
N LEU A 5 2.17 6.07 -3.10
CA LEU A 5 1.32 4.97 -3.57
C LEU A 5 0.46 4.45 -2.41
N ALA A 6 -0.84 4.39 -2.62
CA ALA A 6 -1.77 3.69 -1.74
C ALA A 6 -2.21 2.39 -2.40
N ILE A 7 -2.23 1.30 -1.63
CA ILE A 7 -2.65 -0.03 -2.08
C ILE A 7 -3.74 -0.55 -1.13
N ASP A 8 -4.85 -1.02 -1.68
CA ASP A 8 -5.95 -1.66 -0.95
C ASP A 8 -6.15 -3.09 -1.47
N VAL A 9 -5.69 -4.06 -0.69
CA VAL A 9 -5.71 -5.49 -1.02
C VAL A 9 -6.99 -6.12 -0.46
N GLY A 10 -7.98 -6.27 -1.33
CA GLY A 10 -9.21 -7.00 -1.04
C GLY A 10 -9.11 -8.50 -1.33
N ASN A 11 -10.18 -9.23 -0.98
CA ASN A 11 -10.30 -10.66 -1.31
C ASN A 11 -10.29 -10.91 -2.83
N THR A 12 -11.08 -10.14 -3.57
CA THR A 12 -11.30 -10.34 -5.01
C THR A 12 -10.42 -9.46 -5.90
N LYS A 13 -10.11 -8.25 -5.45
CA LYS A 13 -9.42 -7.22 -6.24
C LYS A 13 -8.46 -6.47 -5.36
N THR A 14 -7.36 -6.04 -5.97
CA THR A 14 -6.45 -5.04 -5.40
C THR A 14 -6.66 -3.72 -6.12
N LYS A 15 -6.82 -2.65 -5.35
CA LYS A 15 -6.89 -1.28 -5.88
C LYS A 15 -5.61 -0.55 -5.55
N PHE A 16 -5.22 0.38 -6.42
CA PHE A 16 -4.05 1.22 -6.18
C PHE A 16 -4.27 2.64 -6.68
N ALA A 17 -3.52 3.57 -6.09
CA ALA A 17 -3.60 4.98 -6.41
C ALA A 17 -2.25 5.67 -6.13
N ILE A 18 -1.79 6.48 -7.08
CA ILE A 18 -0.61 7.34 -6.93
C ILE A 18 -1.07 8.77 -6.71
N PHE A 19 -0.47 9.40 -5.70
CA PHE A 19 -0.76 10.77 -5.29
C PHE A 19 0.47 11.66 -5.39
N ASP A 20 0.26 12.85 -5.94
CA ASP A 20 1.16 13.99 -5.80
C ASP A 20 0.56 14.98 -4.79
N GLY A 21 1.12 15.01 -3.58
CA GLY A 21 0.51 15.72 -2.46
C GLY A 21 -0.91 15.19 -2.18
N LYS A 22 -1.91 16.05 -2.38
CA LYS A 22 -3.34 15.73 -2.24
C LYS A 22 -4.02 15.36 -3.56
N LYS A 23 -3.30 15.43 -4.68
CA LYS A 23 -3.85 15.19 -6.02
C LYS A 23 -3.69 13.72 -6.37
N LEU A 24 -4.79 13.07 -6.75
CA LEU A 24 -4.75 11.75 -7.37
C LEU A 24 -4.25 11.90 -8.82
N VAL A 25 -3.11 11.30 -9.13
CA VAL A 25 -2.48 11.42 -10.47
C VAL A 25 -2.60 10.15 -11.30
N HIS A 26 -2.73 9.00 -10.65
CA HIS A 26 -2.97 7.72 -11.33
C HIS A 26 -3.73 6.77 -10.39
N ASN A 27 -4.56 5.90 -10.93
CA ASN A 27 -5.24 4.86 -10.17
C ASN A 27 -5.69 3.70 -11.06
N GLY A 28 -5.99 2.57 -10.41
CA GLY A 28 -6.56 1.43 -11.07
C GLY A 28 -7.00 0.34 -10.10
N GLN A 29 -7.50 -0.74 -10.67
CA GLN A 29 -7.85 -1.95 -9.95
C GLN A 29 -7.47 -3.17 -10.77
N MET A 30 -7.06 -4.25 -10.11
CA MET A 30 -6.58 -5.46 -10.76
C MET A 30 -7.05 -6.71 -10.00
N ILE A 31 -7.37 -7.77 -10.75
CA ILE A 31 -7.86 -9.05 -10.20
C ILE A 31 -6.71 -10.03 -9.94
N LYS A 32 -5.68 -10.03 -10.80
CA LYS A 32 -4.53 -10.94 -10.73
C LYS A 32 -3.22 -10.14 -10.76
N PHE A 33 -2.83 -9.60 -9.62
CA PHE A 33 -1.56 -8.88 -9.47
C PHE A 33 -0.93 -9.25 -8.13
N THR A 34 0.40 -9.35 -8.10
CA THR A 34 1.17 -9.52 -6.87
C THR A 34 1.46 -8.16 -6.25
N LEU A 35 1.92 -8.15 -5.00
CA LEU A 35 2.38 -6.92 -4.35
C LEU A 35 3.58 -6.34 -5.13
N ASP A 36 4.46 -7.20 -5.64
CA ASP A 36 5.67 -6.83 -6.36
C ASP A 36 5.37 -6.03 -7.63
N ASP A 37 4.36 -6.46 -8.37
CA ASP A 37 3.94 -5.75 -9.59
C ASP A 37 3.47 -4.32 -9.30
N LEU A 38 2.76 -4.10 -8.19
CA LEU A 38 2.30 -2.77 -7.77
C LEU A 38 3.45 -1.88 -7.32
N LEU A 39 4.50 -2.48 -6.74
CA LEU A 39 5.70 -1.77 -6.34
C LEU A 39 6.58 -1.43 -7.53
N ALA A 40 6.68 -2.32 -8.52
CA ALA A 40 7.34 -2.03 -9.78
C ALA A 40 6.70 -0.81 -10.45
N LEU A 41 5.36 -0.78 -10.51
CA LEU A 41 4.60 0.38 -10.96
C LEU A 41 4.90 1.63 -10.12
N GLY A 42 4.97 1.49 -8.79
CA GLY A 42 5.39 2.60 -7.91
C GLY A 42 6.78 3.13 -8.25
N LYS A 43 7.76 2.25 -8.49
CA LYS A 43 9.14 2.62 -8.85
C LYS A 43 9.22 3.29 -10.22
N GLU A 44 8.49 2.80 -11.22
CA GLU A 44 8.38 3.41 -12.55
C GLU A 44 7.86 4.85 -12.47
N HIS A 45 6.96 5.11 -11.52
CA HIS A 45 6.44 6.45 -11.25
C HIS A 45 7.30 7.27 -10.26
N GLY A 46 8.41 6.75 -9.73
CA GLY A 46 9.25 7.49 -8.77
C GLY A 46 8.58 7.71 -7.40
N VAL A 47 7.73 6.77 -6.96
CA VAL A 47 7.11 6.79 -5.64
C VAL A 47 8.16 6.61 -4.55
N SER A 48 8.11 7.44 -3.52
CA SER A 48 9.01 7.38 -2.35
C SER A 48 8.34 6.82 -1.10
N TYR A 49 7.00 6.82 -1.08
CA TYR A 49 6.22 6.42 0.09
C TYR A 49 5.07 5.52 -0.32
N VAL A 50 4.89 4.40 0.38
CA VAL A 50 3.80 3.45 0.12
C VAL A 50 2.96 3.28 1.39
N ILE A 51 1.65 3.22 1.26
CA ILE A 51 0.75 2.72 2.31
C ILE A 51 -0.07 1.56 1.79
N ILE A 52 -0.17 0.50 2.58
CA ILE A 52 -0.80 -0.77 2.19
C ILE A 52 -1.88 -1.08 3.22
N SER A 53 -3.11 -1.30 2.76
CA SER A 53 -4.19 -1.93 3.51
C SER A 53 -4.42 -3.33 2.95
N SER A 54 -4.69 -4.30 3.82
CA SER A 54 -4.97 -5.67 3.37
C SER A 54 -5.88 -6.40 4.33
N VAL A 55 -6.88 -7.09 3.78
CA VAL A 55 -7.67 -8.11 4.50
C VAL A 55 -7.10 -9.51 4.34
N LYS A 56 -6.07 -9.67 3.49
CA LYS A 56 -5.33 -10.92 3.30
C LYS A 56 -4.06 -10.93 4.15
N HIS A 57 -3.64 -12.12 4.56
CA HIS A 57 -2.34 -12.29 5.20
C HIS A 57 -1.22 -12.11 4.16
N LEU A 58 -0.43 -11.05 4.29
CA LEU A 58 0.72 -10.76 3.42
C LEU A 58 1.95 -11.41 4.05
N ASN A 59 2.20 -12.69 3.76
CA ASN A 59 3.02 -13.54 4.62
C ASN A 59 4.55 -13.42 4.40
N LYS A 60 5.08 -13.03 3.22
CA LYS A 60 6.55 -13.03 3.01
C LYS A 60 7.14 -11.90 2.14
N ASP A 61 6.39 -11.29 1.24
CA ASP A 61 6.97 -10.39 0.22
C ASP A 61 7.19 -8.94 0.70
N ILE A 62 6.49 -8.51 1.76
CA ILE A 62 6.72 -7.19 2.38
C ILE A 62 8.13 -7.06 2.96
N LYS A 63 8.79 -8.17 3.36
CA LYS A 63 10.16 -8.07 3.87
C LYS A 63 11.18 -7.67 2.80
N GLN A 64 10.93 -7.95 1.52
CA GLN A 64 11.77 -7.45 0.43
C GLN A 64 11.51 -5.97 0.14
N LEU A 65 10.30 -5.47 0.43
CA LEU A 65 9.95 -4.05 0.43
C LEU A 65 10.85 -3.23 1.37
N ILE A 66 11.20 -3.80 2.52
CA ILE A 66 12.12 -3.21 3.52
C ILE A 66 13.52 -2.97 2.94
N ALA A 67 13.94 -3.73 1.93
CA ALA A 67 15.29 -3.68 1.36
C ALA A 67 15.49 -2.59 0.29
N SER A 68 14.49 -1.71 0.05
CA SER A 68 14.54 -0.68 -0.99
C SER A 68 14.44 0.74 -0.42
N ASP A 69 14.88 1.75 -1.19
CA ASP A 69 14.81 3.19 -0.85
C ASP A 69 13.37 3.75 -0.70
N THR A 70 12.37 2.87 -0.65
CA THR A 70 10.95 3.22 -0.53
C THR A 70 10.49 3.01 0.90
N SER A 71 10.10 4.09 1.57
CA SER A 71 9.46 4.00 2.89
C SER A 71 8.04 3.46 2.75
N TYR A 72 7.61 2.56 3.64
CA TYR A 72 6.25 2.03 3.60
C TYR A 72 5.57 1.96 4.96
N PHE A 73 4.24 1.95 4.94
CA PHE A 73 3.37 1.69 6.08
C PHE A 73 2.39 0.57 5.73
N LEU A 74 2.37 -0.49 6.54
CA LEU A 74 1.30 -1.50 6.49
C LEU A 74 0.26 -1.12 7.56
N LEU A 75 -0.97 -0.84 7.13
CA LEU A 75 -2.08 -0.57 8.03
C LEU A 75 -2.34 -1.79 8.92
N SER A 76 -2.31 -1.54 10.22
CA SER A 76 -2.55 -2.54 11.27
C SER A 76 -3.49 -1.97 12.33
N HIS A 77 -4.28 -2.85 12.94
CA HIS A 77 -5.14 -2.52 14.08
C HIS A 77 -4.35 -2.03 15.31
N THR A 78 -3.04 -2.27 15.34
CA THR A 78 -2.13 -1.79 16.40
C THR A 78 -1.60 -0.37 16.19
N MET A 79 -1.90 0.26 15.04
CA MET A 79 -1.45 1.63 14.78
C MET A 79 -2.21 2.64 15.63
N ASN A 80 -1.50 3.68 16.09
CA ASN A 80 -2.11 4.79 16.82
C ASN A 80 -2.86 5.72 15.84
N LEU A 81 -4.12 5.39 15.59
CA LEU A 81 -5.02 6.17 14.74
C LEU A 81 -5.86 7.14 15.60
N PRO A 82 -6.42 8.22 15.03
CA PRO A 82 -7.21 9.21 15.77
C PRO A 82 -8.63 8.69 16.13
N PHE A 83 -8.75 7.39 16.42
CA PHE A 83 -9.95 6.73 16.87
C PHE A 83 -9.57 5.46 17.65
N LYS A 84 -10.46 5.02 18.56
CA LYS A 84 -10.28 3.81 19.35
C LYS A 84 -11.03 2.64 18.71
N ILE A 85 -10.37 1.48 18.64
CA ILE A 85 -10.99 0.22 18.20
C ILE A 85 -11.57 -0.47 19.45
N GLU A 86 -12.89 -0.64 19.51
CA GLU A 86 -13.60 -1.30 20.62
C GLU A 86 -13.93 -2.78 20.32
N TYR A 87 -13.50 -3.29 19.17
CA TYR A 87 -13.68 -4.69 18.82
C TYR A 87 -12.83 -5.58 19.73
N LYS A 88 -13.43 -6.69 20.20
CA LYS A 88 -12.70 -7.76 20.88
C LYS A 88 -11.94 -8.55 19.80
N THR A 89 -10.62 -8.45 19.80
CA THR A 89 -9.72 -9.24 18.94
C THR A 89 -9.47 -10.62 19.51
#